data_AF-A0A9D4XH59-F1
#
_entry.id   AF-A0A9D4XH59-F1
#
_cell.length_a   1.000
_cell.length_b   1.000
_cell.length_c   1.000
_cell.angle_alpha   90.00
_cell.angle_beta   90.00
_cell.angle_gamma   90.00
#
_symmetry.space_group_name_H-M   'P 1'
#
loop_
_entity.id
_entity.type
_entity.pdbx_description
1 polymer ?
#
loop_
_entity_poly.entity_id
_entity_poly.type
_entity_poly.pdbx_seq_one_letter_code
_entity_poly.pdbx_strand_id
1 'polypeptide(L)'
;MVSDPMTDPLLGCPSTLQAHCCTDALVRLLPLIGSSSVSTACLVGITGVFAPLLEETVFRGFFMTSLTKWVPTPVAIILSAAVFALAHLTPGEFPQLFVLGSALGISYAQTRNLLTPITIHAFWNSGVILFLTFLQLQGYDIKELLQTS
;
A
#
# COMPACT_ATOMS: atom_id res chain seq x y z
N MET A 1 -31.25 -22.95 39.49
CA MET A 1 -29.78 -22.98 39.57
C MET A 1 -29.30 -23.94 38.49
N VAL A 2 -28.56 -23.60 37.46
CA VAL A 2 -27.90 -22.35 37.02
C VAL A 2 -27.80 -22.40 35.49
N SER A 3 -27.97 -21.22 34.90
CA SER A 3 -27.82 -20.69 33.55
C SER A 3 -26.89 -21.41 32.55
N ASP A 4 -27.34 -21.45 31.28
CA ASP A 4 -26.49 -21.49 30.08
C ASP A 4 -25.41 -20.39 30.10
N PRO A 5 -24.18 -20.67 29.63
CA PRO A 5 -23.32 -19.64 29.08
C PRO A 5 -23.40 -19.67 27.55
N MET A 6 -24.03 -18.64 26.99
CA MET A 6 -23.71 -18.17 25.64
C MET A 6 -22.20 -18.09 25.47
N THR A 7 -21.63 -18.92 24.61
CA THR A 7 -20.31 -18.67 24.05
C THR A 7 -20.41 -17.49 23.10
N ASP A 8 -19.86 -16.38 23.56
CA ASP A 8 -19.68 -15.11 22.88
C ASP A 8 -19.07 -15.31 21.46
N PRO A 9 -19.71 -14.85 20.37
CA PRO A 9 -19.18 -15.05 19.01
C PRO A 9 -17.93 -14.19 18.70
N LEU A 10 -17.49 -13.31 19.61
CA LEU A 10 -16.53 -12.25 19.30
C LEU A 10 -15.14 -12.44 19.92
N LEU A 11 -14.62 -13.67 19.99
CA LEU A 11 -13.21 -13.89 20.34
C LEU A 11 -12.60 -15.16 19.71
N GLY A 12 -12.86 -15.38 18.42
CA GLY A 12 -12.49 -16.63 17.74
C GLY A 12 -11.80 -16.49 16.39
N CYS A 13 -11.26 -15.32 16.03
CA CYS A 13 -10.47 -15.23 14.80
C CYS A 13 -9.00 -15.61 15.10
N PRO A 14 -8.49 -16.74 14.57
CA PRO A 14 -7.08 -17.07 14.71
C PRO A 14 -6.26 -16.03 13.94
N SER A 15 -5.16 -15.57 14.54
CA SER A 15 -4.20 -14.61 13.97
C SER A 15 -3.70 -15.00 12.57
N THR A 16 -3.77 -16.28 12.22
CA THR A 16 -3.44 -16.85 10.92
C THR A 16 -4.43 -16.50 9.80
N LEU A 17 -5.72 -16.26 10.11
CA LEU A 17 -6.73 -15.87 9.12
C LEU A 17 -6.60 -14.38 8.74
N GLN A 18 -6.15 -13.55 9.67
CA GLN A 18 -5.88 -12.11 9.44
C GLN A 18 -4.63 -11.91 8.56
N ALA A 19 -3.60 -12.73 8.75
CA ALA A 19 -2.40 -12.73 7.91
C ALA A 19 -2.70 -13.15 6.47
N HIS A 20 -3.60 -14.14 6.30
CA HIS A 20 -3.99 -14.67 5.00
C HIS A 20 -4.57 -13.59 4.07
N CYS A 21 -5.40 -12.68 4.59
CA CYS A 21 -6.02 -11.61 3.82
C CYS A 21 -5.02 -10.55 3.32
N CYS A 22 -3.91 -10.34 4.05
CA CYS A 22 -2.87 -9.36 3.66
C CYS A 22 -1.92 -9.92 2.59
N THR A 23 -1.70 -11.24 2.58
CA THR A 23 -0.90 -11.93 1.55
C THR A 23 -1.61 -12.09 0.21
N ASP A 24 -2.94 -11.97 0.16
CA ASP A 24 -3.73 -12.32 -1.02
C ASP A 24 -3.45 -11.45 -2.26
N ALA A 25 -3.16 -10.15 -2.09
CA ALA A 25 -2.88 -9.26 -3.22
C ALA A 25 -1.52 -9.56 -3.87
N LEU A 26 -0.48 -9.71 -3.05
CA LEU A 26 0.87 -10.07 -3.51
C LEU A 26 0.91 -11.49 -4.11
N VAL A 27 0.26 -12.46 -3.46
CA VAL A 27 0.18 -13.85 -3.94
C VAL A 27 -0.61 -13.97 -5.25
N ARG A 28 -1.59 -13.08 -5.50
CA ARG A 28 -2.32 -13.02 -6.79
C ARG A 28 -1.52 -12.38 -7.93
N LEU A 29 -0.61 -11.45 -7.63
CA LEU A 29 0.23 -10.81 -8.64
C LEU A 29 1.51 -11.61 -8.93
N LEU A 30 1.92 -12.48 -8.01
CA LEU A 30 3.10 -13.33 -8.11
C LEU A 30 3.17 -14.22 -9.37
N PRO A 31 2.07 -14.83 -9.87
CA PRO A 31 2.09 -15.62 -11.09
C PRO A 31 2.24 -14.79 -12.37
N LEU A 32 1.95 -13.48 -12.32
CA LEU A 32 2.08 -12.58 -13.48
C LEU A 32 3.49 -12.00 -13.58
N ILE A 33 4.16 -11.81 -12.44
CA ILE A 33 5.57 -11.47 -12.37
C ILE A 33 6.37 -12.64 -12.96
N GLY A 34 7.08 -12.42 -14.07
CA GLY A 34 7.93 -13.46 -14.68
C GLY A 34 7.24 -14.45 -15.63
N SER A 35 5.94 -14.30 -15.92
CA SER A 35 5.25 -15.09 -16.97
C SER A 35 5.76 -14.74 -18.38
N SER A 36 6.02 -13.46 -18.63
CA SER A 36 6.68 -12.95 -19.85
C SER A 36 7.25 -11.55 -19.60
N SER A 37 8.30 -11.17 -20.34
CA SER A 37 8.89 -9.82 -20.23
C SER A 37 7.88 -8.70 -20.51
N VAL A 38 6.88 -8.98 -21.36
CA VAL A 38 5.79 -8.05 -21.68
C VAL A 38 4.86 -7.84 -20.50
N SER A 39 4.47 -8.91 -19.79
CA SER A 39 3.59 -8.79 -18.62
C SER A 39 4.24 -8.01 -17.48
N THR A 40 5.52 -8.28 -17.19
CA THR A 40 6.29 -7.52 -16.19
C THR A 40 6.41 -6.05 -16.59
N ALA A 41 6.68 -5.76 -17.87
CA ALA A 41 6.74 -4.38 -18.36
C ALA A 41 5.39 -3.64 -18.22
N CYS A 42 4.28 -4.30 -18.53
CA CYS A 42 2.93 -3.75 -18.34
C CYS A 42 2.61 -3.48 -16.87
N LEU A 43 2.97 -4.40 -15.97
CA LEU A 43 2.82 -4.20 -14.52
C LEU A 43 3.59 -2.95 -14.08
N VAL A 44 4.89 -2.88 -14.36
CA VAL A 44 5.72 -1.71 -14.00
C VAL A 44 5.16 -0.40 -14.59
N GLY A 45 4.70 -0.40 -15.83
CA GLY A 45 4.12 0.80 -16.45
C GLY A 45 2.83 1.26 -15.77
N ILE A 46 1.92 0.34 -15.48
CA ILE A 46 0.61 0.68 -14.90
C ILE A 46 0.74 0.99 -13.41
N THR A 47 1.26 0.04 -12.63
CA THR A 47 1.31 0.17 -11.16
C THR A 47 2.49 1.03 -10.71
N GLY A 48 3.63 0.96 -11.41
CA GLY A 48 4.82 1.72 -11.05
C GLY A 48 4.80 3.18 -11.49
N VAL A 49 4.00 3.55 -12.50
CA VAL A 49 4.00 4.93 -13.06
C VAL A 49 2.60 5.54 -13.11
N PHE A 50 1.66 4.87 -13.78
CA PHE A 50 0.35 5.47 -14.04
C PHE A 50 -0.51 5.60 -12.77
N ALA A 51 -0.52 4.59 -11.90
CA ALA A 51 -1.22 4.64 -10.62
C ALA A 51 -0.67 5.74 -9.69
N PRO A 52 0.65 5.84 -9.41
CA PRO A 52 1.23 6.94 -8.63
C PRO A 52 0.89 8.32 -9.19
N LEU A 53 0.92 8.49 -10.51
CA LEU A 53 0.56 9.76 -11.15
C LEU A 53 -0.87 10.20 -10.79
N LEU A 54 -1.84 9.29 -10.91
CA LEU A 54 -3.24 9.56 -10.60
C LEU A 54 -3.46 9.77 -9.10
N GLU A 55 -2.90 8.89 -8.28
CA GLU A 55 -3.03 8.94 -6.83
C GLU A 55 -2.46 10.25 -6.27
N GLU A 56 -1.25 10.66 -6.66
CA GLU A 56 -0.69 11.92 -6.19
C GLU A 56 -1.50 13.13 -6.65
N THR A 57 -2.02 13.11 -7.88
CA THR A 57 -2.88 14.18 -8.39
C THR A 57 -4.13 14.35 -7.53
N VAL A 58 -4.77 13.24 -7.15
CA VAL A 58 -5.98 13.26 -6.31
C VAL A 58 -5.64 13.62 -4.87
N PHE A 59 -4.68 12.94 -4.24
CA PHE A 59 -4.42 13.08 -2.82
C PHE A 59 -3.63 14.33 -2.45
N ARG A 60 -2.64 14.74 -3.26
CA ARG A 60 -1.77 15.89 -2.96
C ARG A 60 -2.23 17.12 -3.73
N GLY A 61 -2.47 16.96 -5.04
CA GLY A 61 -2.94 18.04 -5.90
C GLY A 61 -4.31 18.58 -5.50
N PHE A 62 -5.25 17.69 -5.17
CA PHE A 62 -6.62 18.08 -4.84
C PHE A 62 -6.95 17.98 -3.34
N PHE A 63 -6.89 16.79 -2.75
CA PHE A 63 -7.43 16.55 -1.41
C PHE A 63 -6.66 17.29 -0.30
N MET A 64 -5.36 17.04 -0.16
CA MET A 64 -4.53 17.70 0.85
C MET A 64 -4.53 19.21 0.67
N THR A 65 -4.36 19.70 -0.57
CA THR A 65 -4.39 21.13 -0.88
C THR A 65 -5.73 21.77 -0.51
N SER A 66 -6.85 21.07 -0.71
CA SER A 66 -8.17 21.55 -0.27
C SER A 66 -8.28 21.58 1.26
N LEU A 67 -7.76 20.56 1.96
CA LEU A 67 -7.73 20.53 3.43
C LEU A 67 -6.91 21.68 4.02
N THR A 68 -5.79 22.08 3.40
CA THR A 68 -4.96 23.18 3.91
C THR A 68 -5.66 24.54 3.95
N LYS A 69 -6.84 24.68 3.30
CA LYS A 69 -7.70 25.86 3.43
C LYS A 69 -8.45 25.94 4.75
N TRP A 70 -8.60 24.80 5.44
CA TRP A 70 -9.42 24.66 6.65
C TRP A 70 -8.60 24.30 7.88
N VAL A 71 -7.50 23.56 7.71
CA VAL A 71 -6.64 23.09 8.81
C VAL A 71 -5.16 23.39 8.54
N PRO A 72 -4.32 23.45 9.59
CA PRO A 72 -2.87 23.64 9.42
C PRO A 72 -2.24 22.54 8.56
N THR A 73 -1.18 22.86 7.82
CA THR A 73 -0.50 21.94 6.90
C THR A 73 -0.12 20.59 7.52
N PRO A 74 0.44 20.51 8.74
CA PRO A 74 0.74 19.21 9.36
C PRO A 74 -0.51 18.34 9.55
N VAL A 75 -1.64 18.94 9.92
CA VAL A 75 -2.91 18.22 10.09
C VAL A 75 -3.45 17.73 8.74
N ALA A 76 -3.37 18.57 7.70
CA ALA A 76 -3.77 18.18 6.35
C ALA A 76 -2.93 17.01 5.81
N ILE A 77 -1.62 16.96 6.12
CA ILE A 77 -0.74 15.84 5.74
C ILE A 77 -1.22 14.55 6.41
N ILE A 78 -1.45 14.56 7.72
CA ILE A 78 -1.86 13.37 8.48
C ILE A 78 -3.23 12.86 8.01
N LEU A 79 -4.20 13.76 7.83
CA LEU A 79 -5.53 13.39 7.34
C LEU A 79 -5.48 12.84 5.91
N SER A 80 -4.72 13.47 5.02
CA SER A 80 -4.51 12.98 3.66
C SER A 80 -3.86 11.60 3.63
N ALA A 81 -2.81 11.39 4.45
CA ALA A 81 -2.13 10.10 4.56
C ALA A 81 -3.04 8.99 5.11
N ALA A 82 -3.90 9.31 6.08
CA ALA A 82 -4.87 8.36 6.62
C ALA A 82 -5.90 7.96 5.56
N VAL A 83 -6.48 8.92 4.84
CA VAL A 83 -7.44 8.64 3.76
C VAL A 83 -6.79 7.87 2.62
N PHE A 84 -5.55 8.22 2.24
CA PHE A 84 -4.77 7.46 1.26
C PHE A 84 -4.62 5.99 1.67
N ALA A 85 -4.19 5.72 2.91
CA ALA A 85 -4.03 4.35 3.41
C ALA A 85 -5.36 3.59 3.50
N LEU A 86 -6.45 4.24 3.94
CA LEU A 86 -7.79 3.61 3.99
C LEU A 86 -8.35 3.30 2.60
N ALA A 87 -8.07 4.14 1.60
CA ALA A 87 -8.55 3.95 0.23
C ALA A 87 -7.99 2.70 -0.45
N HIS A 88 -6.88 2.15 0.07
CA HIS A 88 -6.29 0.90 -0.42
C HIS A 88 -7.03 -0.35 0.06
N LEU A 89 -7.92 -0.23 1.04
CA LEU A 89 -8.77 -1.33 1.54
C LEU A 89 -8.00 -2.58 2.01
N THR A 90 -6.73 -2.43 2.39
CA THR A 90 -5.87 -3.50 2.91
C THR A 90 -5.41 -3.17 4.34
N PRO A 91 -6.13 -3.60 5.39
CA PRO A 91 -5.84 -3.19 6.77
C PRO A 91 -4.42 -3.51 7.25
N GLY A 92 -3.82 -4.62 6.79
CA GLY A 92 -2.45 -4.98 7.19
C GLY A 92 -1.37 -4.09 6.59
N GLU A 93 -1.66 -3.43 5.47
CA GLU A 93 -0.73 -2.49 4.84
C GLU A 93 -0.90 -1.05 5.36
N PHE A 94 -1.92 -0.80 6.17
CA PHE A 94 -2.25 0.54 6.65
C PHE A 94 -1.04 1.27 7.28
N PRO A 95 -0.24 0.67 8.20
CA PRO A 95 0.88 1.40 8.79
C PRO A 95 1.93 1.82 7.75
N GLN A 96 2.23 0.93 6.80
CA GLN A 96 3.18 1.20 5.73
C GLN A 96 2.68 2.30 4.78
N LEU A 97 1.41 2.18 4.34
CA LEU A 97 0.79 3.15 3.44
C LEU A 97 0.62 4.52 4.11
N PHE A 98 0.35 4.55 5.42
CA PHE A 98 0.26 5.79 6.18
C PHE A 98 1.61 6.50 6.29
N VAL A 99 2.69 5.76 6.54
CA VAL A 99 4.06 6.31 6.59
C VAL A 99 4.48 6.84 5.22
N LEU A 100 4.31 6.04 4.16
CA LEU A 100 4.56 6.48 2.79
C LEU A 100 3.71 7.71 2.45
N GLY A 101 2.42 7.65 2.79
CA GLY A 101 1.46 8.72 2.58
C GLY A 101 1.89 10.05 3.20
N SER A 102 2.38 9.98 4.44
CA SER A 102 2.91 11.10 5.21
C SER A 102 4.19 11.66 4.60
N ALA A 103 5.14 10.80 4.22
CA ALA A 103 6.39 11.21 3.58
C ALA A 103 6.14 11.96 2.26
N LEU A 104 5.22 11.45 1.44
CA LEU A 104 4.80 12.11 0.19
C LEU A 104 4.13 13.47 0.47
N GLY A 105 3.25 13.54 1.48
CA GLY A 105 2.63 14.79 1.92
C GLY A 105 3.64 15.83 2.38
N ILE A 106 4.64 15.42 3.17
CA ILE A 106 5.76 16.28 3.59
C ILE A 106 6.57 16.77 2.39
N SER A 107 6.92 15.87 1.46
CA SER A 107 7.69 16.24 0.27
C SER A 107 6.96 17.29 -0.57
N TYR A 108 5.65 17.13 -0.77
CA TYR A 108 4.84 18.11 -1.49
C TYR A 108 4.72 19.44 -0.74
N ALA A 109 4.54 19.40 0.59
CA ALA A 109 4.45 20.61 1.40
C ALA A 109 5.75 21.44 1.35
N GLN A 110 6.90 20.77 1.28
CA GLN A 110 8.22 21.39 1.19
C GLN A 110 8.53 21.90 -0.22
N THR A 111 8.26 21.12 -1.27
CA THR A 111 8.66 21.49 -2.64
C THR A 111 7.60 22.27 -3.39
N ARG A 112 6.32 22.16 -2.99
CA ARG A 112 5.15 22.64 -3.73
C ARG A 112 5.11 22.16 -5.20
N ASN A 113 5.80 21.06 -5.49
CA ASN A 113 5.90 20.48 -6.81
C ASN A 113 5.31 19.08 -6.79
N LEU A 114 4.29 18.83 -7.61
CA LEU A 114 3.62 17.54 -7.68
C LEU A 114 4.52 16.44 -8.25
N LEU A 115 5.52 16.80 -9.07
CA LEU A 115 6.47 15.83 -9.60
C LEU A 115 7.32 15.19 -8.50
N THR A 116 7.59 15.90 -7.40
CA THR A 116 8.38 15.35 -6.29
C THR A 116 7.72 14.12 -5.63
N PRO A 117 6.48 14.18 -5.12
CA PRO A 117 5.84 12.99 -4.58
C PRO A 117 5.55 11.95 -5.67
N ILE A 118 5.24 12.35 -6.92
CA ILE A 118 5.02 11.38 -8.01
C ILE A 118 6.27 10.53 -8.24
N THR A 119 7.47 11.14 -8.31
CA THR A 119 8.70 10.38 -8.54
C THR A 119 9.08 9.50 -7.36
N ILE A 120 8.92 9.99 -6.13
CA ILE A 120 9.17 9.19 -4.91
C ILE A 120 8.22 7.98 -4.88
N HIS A 121 6.93 8.20 -5.14
CA HIS A 121 5.93 7.14 -5.11
C HIS A 121 6.15 6.12 -6.24
N ALA A 122 6.41 6.60 -7.46
CA ALA A 122 6.74 5.74 -8.60
C ALA A 122 7.99 4.90 -8.35
N PHE A 123 9.02 5.49 -7.74
CA PHE A 123 10.24 4.77 -7.38
C PHE A 123 9.99 3.70 -6.32
N TRP A 124 9.19 4.01 -5.29
CA TRP A 124 8.80 3.02 -4.28
C TRP A 124 8.04 1.84 -4.90
N ASN A 125 6.99 2.12 -5.68
CA ASN A 125 6.14 1.09 -6.28
C ASN A 125 6.91 0.22 -7.28
N SER A 126 7.68 0.85 -8.18
CA SER A 126 8.53 0.14 -9.14
C SER A 126 9.64 -0.65 -8.45
N GLY A 127 10.25 -0.10 -7.40
CA GLY A 127 11.30 -0.76 -6.62
C GLY A 127 10.81 -2.06 -5.97
N VAL A 128 9.61 -2.05 -5.38
CA VAL A 128 8.99 -3.25 -4.82
C VAL A 128 8.76 -4.30 -5.90
N ILE A 129 8.19 -3.92 -7.05
CA ILE A 129 7.91 -4.87 -8.16
C ILE A 129 9.20 -5.48 -8.70
N LEU A 130 10.24 -4.66 -8.92
CA LEU A 130 11.52 -5.13 -9.42
C LEU A 130 12.23 -6.03 -8.41
N PHE A 131 12.17 -5.69 -7.12
CA PHE A 131 12.74 -6.52 -6.06
C PHE A 131 12.05 -7.89 -5.97
N LEU A 132 10.71 -7.92 -6.02
CA LEU A 132 9.95 -9.17 -6.06
C LEU A 132 10.29 -9.99 -7.32
N THR A 133 10.40 -9.34 -8.47
CA THR A 133 10.80 -9.98 -9.73
C THR A 133 12.21 -10.58 -9.61
N PHE A 134 13.15 -9.85 -9.02
CA PHE A 134 14.52 -10.32 -8.82
C PHE A 134 14.57 -11.55 -7.92
N LEU A 135 13.87 -11.55 -6.78
CA LEU A 135 13.79 -12.71 -5.88
C LEU A 135 13.19 -13.94 -6.58
N GLN A 136 12.17 -13.73 -7.39
CA GLN A 136 11.54 -14.81 -8.17
C GLN A 136 12.48 -15.39 -9.22
N LEU A 137 13.31 -14.56 -9.87
CA LEU A 137 14.34 -15.01 -10.81
C LEU A 137 15.48 -15.79 -10.15
N GLN A 138 15.74 -15.57 -8.86
CA GLN A 138 16.73 -16.35 -8.08
C GLN A 138 16.20 -17.72 -7.65
N GLY A 139 14.93 -18.07 -7.97
CA GLY A 139 14.35 -19.36 -7.63
C GLY A 139 14.06 -19.54 -6.13
N TYR A 140 14.00 -18.45 -5.36
CA TYR A 140 13.51 -18.51 -3.99
C TYR A 140 12.01 -18.80 -4.01
N ASP A 141 11.59 -19.92 -3.43
CA ASP A 141 10.18 -20.23 -3.22
C ASP A 141 9.67 -19.32 -2.09
N ILE A 142 9.24 -18.11 -2.46
CA ILE A 142 8.73 -17.07 -1.55
C ILE A 142 7.55 -17.55 -0.69
N LYS A 143 6.95 -18.68 -1.07
CA LYS A 143 5.93 -19.41 -0.31
C LYS A 143 6.49 -20.05 0.97
N GLU A 144 7.72 -20.56 0.96
CA GLU A 144 8.35 -21.18 2.14
C GLU A 144 8.74 -20.14 3.20
N LEU A 145 9.22 -18.97 2.76
CA LEU A 145 9.63 -17.88 3.65
C LEU A 145 8.45 -17.16 4.30
N LEU A 146 7.32 -17.03 3.60
CA LEU A 146 6.11 -16.41 4.15
C LEU A 146 5.27 -17.36 5.03
N GLN A 147 5.51 -18.68 4.98
CA GLN A 147 4.87 -19.66 5.86
C GLN A 147 5.64 -19.94 7.16
N THR A 148 6.90 -19.49 7.26
CA THR A 148 7.78 -19.74 8.41
C THR A 148 7.84 -18.55 9.39
N SER A 149 7.26 -17.39 9.06
CA SER A 149 7.26 -16.19 9.90
C SER A 149 5.87 -15.78 10.39
#